data_AF-A0A2R7QMT9-F1
#
_entry.id   AF-A0A2R7QMT9-F1
#
_cell.length_a   1.000
_cell.length_b   1.000
_cell.length_c   1.000
_cell.angle_alpha   90.00
_cell.angle_beta   90.00
_cell.angle_gamma   90.00
#
_symmetry.space_group_name_H-M   'P 1'
#
loop_
_entity.id
_entity.type
_entity.pdbx_description
1 polymer ?
#
loop_
_entity_poly.entity_id
_entity_poly.type
_entity_poly.pdbx_seq_one_letter_code
_entity_poly.pdbx_strand_id
1 'polypeptide(L)'
;LLVALVLLGVAALAGVGLAPAMVLRLLAVAAFAALPLGAIGLWIGSHVSASAAPAVVNLVYLPLALLSGLWLPLSILPPVFSTLAPLWPTWHLAQLALPAVGLPAQGSTWVHIAVLLAVTG
;
A
#
# COMPACT_ATOMS: atom_id res chain seq x y z
N LEU A 1 -9.46 4.41 -5.46
CA LEU A 1 -10.59 3.49 -5.74
C LEU A 1 -10.84 3.29 -7.23
N LEU A 2 -10.99 4.36 -8.03
CA LEU A 2 -11.26 4.26 -9.47
C LEU A 2 -10.25 3.36 -10.22
N VAL A 3 -8.96 3.60 -10.03
CA VAL A 3 -7.89 2.79 -10.67
C VAL A 3 -8.03 1.31 -10.30
N ALA A 4 -8.34 0.99 -9.03
CA ALA A 4 -8.53 -0.39 -8.60
C ALA A 4 -9.73 -1.06 -9.30
N LEU A 5 -10.85 -0.33 -9.44
CA LEU A 5 -12.02 -0.83 -10.17
C LEU A 5 -11.71 -1.05 -11.66
N VAL A 6 -10.96 -0.14 -12.28
CA VAL A 6 -10.51 -0.29 -13.67
C VAL A 6 -9.65 -1.54 -13.83
N LEU A 7 -8.65 -1.75 -12.95
CA LEU A 7 -7.78 -2.92 -13.01
C LEU A 7 -8.54 -4.23 -12.77
N LEU A 8 -9.49 -4.25 -11.84
CA LEU A 8 -10.36 -5.40 -11.61
C LEU A 8 -11.28 -5.68 -12.81
N GLY A 9 -11.79 -4.63 -13.46
CA GLY A 9 -12.57 -4.75 -14.69
C GLY A 9 -11.76 -5.34 -15.83
N VAL A 10 -10.52 -4.86 -16.03
CA VAL A 10 -9.59 -5.43 -17.02
C VAL A 10 -9.26 -6.88 -16.69
N ALA A 11 -9.01 -7.21 -15.41
CA ALA A 11 -8.75 -8.59 -14.98
C ALA A 11 -9.94 -9.52 -15.26
N ALA A 12 -11.18 -9.06 -15.02
CA ALA A 12 -12.39 -9.80 -15.33
C ALA A 12 -12.51 -10.08 -16.84
N LEU A 13 -12.26 -9.06 -17.67
CA LEU A 13 -12.27 -9.19 -19.14
C LEU A 13 -11.15 -10.12 -19.65
N ALA A 14 -10.02 -10.18 -18.95
CA ALA A 14 -8.91 -11.08 -19.23
C ALA A 14 -9.13 -12.52 -18.74
N GLY A 15 -10.31 -12.83 -18.16
CA GLY A 15 -10.65 -14.17 -17.68
C GLY A 15 -10.02 -14.55 -16.34
N VAL A 16 -9.53 -13.59 -15.54
CA VAL A 16 -9.01 -13.87 -14.20
C VAL A 16 -10.16 -14.27 -13.28
N GLY A 17 -9.99 -15.37 -12.54
CA GLY A 17 -10.95 -15.84 -11.55
C GLY A 17 -11.05 -14.89 -10.35
N LEU A 18 -11.96 -13.91 -10.42
CA LEU A 18 -12.17 -12.93 -9.37
C LEU A 18 -13.26 -13.39 -8.40
N ALA A 19 -12.86 -14.04 -7.31
CA ALA A 19 -13.80 -14.36 -6.24
C ALA A 19 -14.34 -13.06 -5.62
N PRO A 20 -15.66 -12.93 -5.35
CA PRO A 20 -16.23 -11.72 -4.76
C PRO A 20 -15.54 -11.29 -3.45
N ALA A 21 -15.14 -12.25 -2.62
CA ALA A 21 -14.42 -12.00 -1.38
C ALA A 21 -13.02 -11.39 -1.61
N MET A 22 -12.29 -11.84 -2.64
CA MET A 22 -11.00 -11.27 -3.03
C MET A 22 -11.18 -9.82 -3.48
N VAL A 23 -12.17 -9.57 -4.34
CA VAL A 23 -12.48 -8.21 -4.83
C VAL A 23 -12.82 -7.27 -3.67
N LEU A 24 -13.74 -7.69 -2.79
CA LEU A 24 -14.16 -6.88 -1.65
C LEU A 24 -12.98 -6.55 -0.73
N ARG A 25 -12.10 -7.53 -0.48
CA ARG A 25 -10.93 -7.33 0.37
C ARG A 25 -9.91 -6.39 -0.27
N LEU A 26 -9.62 -6.54 -1.56
CA LEU A 26 -8.72 -5.64 -2.28
C LEU A 26 -9.26 -4.20 -2.30
N LEU A 27 -10.57 -4.03 -2.52
CA LEU A 27 -11.22 -2.73 -2.45
C LEU A 27 -11.17 -2.13 -1.04
N ALA A 28 -11.41 -2.94 0.00
CA ALA A 28 -11.33 -2.49 1.37
C ALA A 28 -9.91 -2.03 1.74
N VAL A 29 -8.88 -2.80 1.38
CA VAL A 29 -7.48 -2.42 1.60
C VAL A 29 -7.12 -1.17 0.81
N ALA A 30 -7.55 -1.06 -0.45
CA ALA A 30 -7.30 0.12 -1.28
C ALA A 30 -8.01 1.38 -0.76
N ALA A 31 -9.22 1.24 -0.20
CA ALA A 31 -9.92 2.33 0.45
C ALA A 31 -9.20 2.74 1.75
N PHE A 32 -8.79 1.77 2.55
CA PHE A 32 -8.08 2.02 3.80
C PHE A 32 -6.71 2.66 3.57
N ALA A 33 -5.99 2.27 2.50
CA ALA A 33 -4.72 2.87 2.10
C ALA A 33 -4.79 4.39 1.86
N ALA A 34 -5.95 4.89 1.44
CA ALA A 34 -6.14 6.32 1.20
C ALA A 34 -6.02 7.16 2.48
N LEU A 35 -6.28 6.58 3.66
CA LEU A 35 -6.21 7.29 4.93
C LEU A 35 -4.76 7.66 5.32
N PRO A 36 -3.82 6.71 5.53
CA PRO A 36 -2.45 7.03 5.93
C PRO A 36 -1.67 7.70 4.80
N LEU A 37 -1.86 7.29 3.53
CA LEU A 37 -1.18 7.94 2.40
C LEU A 37 -1.72 9.35 2.17
N GLY A 38 -3.03 9.55 2.35
CA GLY A 38 -3.65 10.87 2.31
C GLY A 38 -3.10 11.78 3.40
N ALA A 39 -2.97 11.28 4.63
CA ALA A 39 -2.38 12.03 5.75
C ALA A 39 -0.93 12.47 5.45
N ILE A 40 -0.09 11.57 4.92
CA ILE A 40 1.28 11.89 4.48
C ILE A 40 1.26 12.95 3.38
N GLY A 41 0.40 12.79 2.36
CA GLY A 41 0.28 13.76 1.28
C GLY A 41 -0.16 15.15 1.75
N LEU A 42 -1.12 15.21 2.69
CA LEU A 42 -1.57 16.46 3.30
C LEU A 42 -0.49 17.10 4.15
N TRP A 43 0.26 16.31 4.93
CA TRP A 43 1.39 16.80 5.72
C TRP A 43 2.49 17.38 4.84
N ILE A 44 2.83 16.72 3.74
CA ILE A 44 3.80 17.27 2.76
C ILE A 44 3.24 18.56 2.17
N GLY A 45 1.99 18.53 1.68
CA GLY A 45 1.35 19.66 1.01
C GLY A 45 1.18 20.90 1.88
N SER A 46 1.13 20.76 3.21
CA SER A 46 1.08 21.89 4.14
C SER A 46 2.44 22.53 4.43
N HIS A 47 3.55 21.84 4.14
CA HIS A 47 4.91 22.31 4.43
C HIS A 47 5.71 22.70 3.18
N VAL A 48 5.23 22.38 1.98
CA VAL A 48 5.93 22.66 0.72
C VAL A 48 5.05 23.48 -0.23
N SER A 49 5.67 24.26 -1.12
CA SER A 49 4.93 25.03 -2.12
C SER A 49 4.19 24.11 -3.09
N ALA A 50 3.08 24.58 -3.66
CA ALA A 50 2.29 23.82 -4.65
C ALA A 50 3.11 23.36 -5.87
N SER A 51 4.15 24.12 -6.25
CA SER A 51 5.07 23.76 -7.33
C SER A 51 6.08 22.67 -6.95
N ALA A 52 6.47 22.57 -5.67
CA ALA A 52 7.41 21.56 -5.17
C ALA A 52 6.70 20.28 -4.70
N ALA A 53 5.41 20.36 -4.34
CA ALA A 53 4.65 19.24 -3.78
C ALA A 53 4.70 17.96 -4.63
N PRO A 54 4.51 17.98 -5.97
CA PRO A 54 4.57 16.77 -6.78
C PRO A 54 5.95 16.09 -6.73
N ALA A 55 7.02 16.88 -6.73
CA ALA A 55 8.39 16.36 -6.67
C ALA A 55 8.68 15.69 -5.32
N VAL A 56 8.29 16.35 -4.22
CA VAL A 56 8.50 15.83 -2.85
C VAL A 56 7.67 14.59 -2.60
N VAL A 57 6.39 14.58 -3.00
CA VAL A 57 5.52 13.39 -2.86
C VAL A 57 6.11 12.20 -3.62
N ASN A 58 6.55 12.37 -4.87
CA ASN A 58 7.15 11.28 -5.64
C ASN A 58 8.45 10.77 -5.00
N LEU A 59 9.29 11.68 -4.49
CA LEU A 59 10.53 11.32 -3.79
C LEU A 59 10.26 10.45 -2.55
N VAL A 60 9.15 10.70 -1.84
CA VAL A 60 8.73 9.91 -0.66
C VAL A 60 8.00 8.63 -1.07
N TYR A 61 7.19 8.66 -2.13
CA TYR A 61 6.35 7.53 -2.53
C TYR A 61 7.15 6.42 -3.19
N LEU A 62 8.23 6.74 -3.88
CA LEU A 62 9.13 5.74 -4.48
C LEU A 62 9.73 4.77 -3.44
N PRO A 63 10.43 5.23 -2.38
CA PRO A 63 10.95 4.33 -1.36
C PRO A 63 9.84 3.60 -0.61
N LEU A 64 8.70 4.26 -0.36
CA LEU A 64 7.51 3.62 0.20
C LEU A 64 7.01 2.46 -0.68
N ALA A 65 6.96 2.65 -2.00
CA ALA A 65 6.54 1.62 -2.94
C ALA A 65 7.54 0.46 -2.99
N LEU A 66 8.85 0.75 -2.94
CA LEU A 66 9.89 -0.27 -2.91
C LEU A 66 9.82 -1.12 -1.63
N LEU A 67 9.72 -0.46 -0.47
CA LEU A 67 9.70 -1.09 0.84
C LEU A 67 8.39 -1.82 1.16
N SER A 68 7.35 -1.59 0.35
CA SER A 68 6.12 -2.40 0.42
C SER A 68 6.35 -3.87 0.06
N GLY A 69 7.40 -4.19 -0.70
CA GLY A 69 7.65 -5.53 -1.24
C GLY A 69 6.70 -5.94 -2.39
N LEU A 70 5.78 -5.07 -2.80
CA LEU A 70 4.81 -5.34 -3.88
C LEU A 70 5.38 -5.09 -5.28
N TRP A 71 6.35 -4.17 -5.41
CA TRP A 71 6.99 -3.87 -6.70
C TRP A 71 8.21 -4.77 -6.96
N LEU A 72 9.06 -4.93 -5.94
CA LEU A 72 10.17 -5.88 -5.94
C LEU A 72 10.11 -6.72 -4.65
N PRO A 73 10.30 -8.05 -4.71
CA PRO A 73 10.33 -8.88 -3.52
C PRO A 73 11.42 -8.40 -2.55
N LEU A 74 11.09 -8.25 -1.26
CA LEU A 74 12.10 -7.86 -0.26
C LEU A 74 13.23 -8.88 -0.11
N SER A 75 13.02 -10.13 -0.52
CA SER A 75 14.00 -11.21 -0.48
C SER A 75 15.19 -11.03 -1.43
N ILE A 76 15.04 -10.21 -2.47
CA ILE A 76 16.11 -9.93 -3.44
C ILE A 76 16.87 -8.63 -3.11
N LEU A 77 16.40 -7.85 -2.14
CA LEU A 77 17.06 -6.63 -1.68
C LEU A 77 18.06 -6.94 -0.56
N PRO A 78 19.07 -6.08 -0.35
CA PRO A 78 19.96 -6.20 0.80
C PRO A 78 19.19 -6.30 2.14
N PRO A 79 19.66 -7.07 3.13
CA PRO A 79 18.93 -7.36 4.37
C PRO A 79 18.42 -6.12 5.11
N VAL A 80 19.16 -5.00 5.02
CA VAL A 80 18.77 -3.71 5.61
C VAL A 80 17.35 -3.28 5.21
N PHE A 81 16.93 -3.51 3.96
CA PHE A 81 15.60 -3.12 3.50
C PHE A 81 14.51 -3.99 4.11
N SER A 82 14.76 -5.29 4.29
CA SER A 82 13.83 -6.21 4.96
C SER A 82 13.66 -5.87 6.45
N THR A 83 14.73 -5.43 7.12
CA THR A 83 14.68 -4.99 8.53
C THR A 83 13.94 -3.67 8.69
N LEU A 84 14.10 -2.74 7.73
CA LEU A 84 13.43 -1.45 7.77
C LEU A 84 11.99 -1.50 7.29
N ALA A 85 11.60 -2.46 6.45
CA ALA A 85 10.27 -2.52 5.83
C ALA A 85 9.11 -2.39 6.83
N PRO A 86 9.11 -3.03 8.02
CA PRO A 86 8.05 -2.89 9.01
C PRO A 86 7.90 -1.48 9.61
N LEU A 87 8.83 -0.55 9.35
CA LEU A 87 8.69 0.85 9.76
C LEU A 87 7.78 1.65 8.82
N TRP A 88 7.49 1.11 7.63
CA TRP A 88 6.81 1.85 6.58
C TRP A 88 5.33 1.44 6.46
N PRO A 89 4.40 2.41 6.34
CA PRO A 89 2.97 2.11 6.28
C PRO A 89 2.60 1.26 5.06
N THR A 90 3.30 1.43 3.95
CA THR A 90 3.07 0.64 2.73
C THR A 90 3.42 -0.84 2.89
N TRP A 91 4.33 -1.20 3.79
CA TRP A 91 4.57 -2.60 4.16
C TRP A 91 3.34 -3.18 4.86
N HIS A 92 2.80 -2.51 5.89
CA HIS A 92 1.59 -2.97 6.57
C HIS A 92 0.38 -3.09 5.63
N LEU A 93 0.24 -2.17 4.66
CA LEU A 93 -0.79 -2.27 3.62
C LEU A 93 -0.59 -3.49 2.71
N ALA A 94 0.66 -3.82 2.33
CA ALA A 94 0.97 -5.02 1.57
C ALA A 94 0.55 -6.29 2.32
N GLN A 95 0.84 -6.37 3.62
CA GLN A 95 0.46 -7.52 4.46
C GLN A 95 -1.07 -7.70 4.55
N LEU A 96 -1.85 -6.62 4.47
CA LEU A 96 -3.31 -6.71 4.42
C LEU A 96 -3.84 -7.20 3.05
N ALA A 97 -3.13 -6.89 1.96
CA ALA A 97 -3.49 -7.23 0.60
C ALA A 97 -3.06 -8.65 0.17
N LEU A 98 -1.86 -9.11 0.55
CA LEU A 98 -1.28 -10.38 0.13
C LEU A 98 -2.22 -11.59 0.31
N PRO A 99 -2.92 -11.76 1.45
CA PRO A 99 -3.77 -12.93 1.62
C PRO A 99 -5.10 -12.83 0.85
N ALA A 100 -5.42 -11.69 0.22
CA ALA A 100 -6.54 -11.60 -0.72
C ALA A 100 -6.26 -12.37 -2.03
N VAL A 101 -4.98 -12.51 -2.38
CA VAL A 101 -4.50 -13.23 -3.57
C VAL A 101 -3.86 -14.59 -3.22
N GLY A 102 -4.09 -15.10 -2.01
CA GLY A 102 -3.58 -16.39 -1.56
C GLY A 102 -2.09 -16.39 -1.18
N LEU A 103 -1.46 -15.23 -1.06
CA LEU A 103 -0.06 -15.12 -0.61
C LEU A 103 0.02 -14.98 0.91
N PRO A 104 1.07 -15.54 1.55
CA PRO A 104 1.23 -15.45 3.00
C PRO A 104 1.50 -14.00 3.42
N ALA A 105 0.83 -13.58 4.50
CA ALA A 105 1.21 -12.37 5.24
C ALA A 105 2.00 -12.76 6.49
N GLN A 106 2.86 -11.84 6.91
CA GLN A 106 3.66 -11.92 8.12
C GLN A 106 3.07 -10.98 9.16
N GLY A 107 2.95 -11.45 10.41
CA GLY A 107 2.40 -10.66 11.52
C GLY A 107 0.89 -10.78 11.66
N SER A 108 0.34 -10.00 12.60
CA SER A 108 -1.09 -9.98 12.91
C SER A 108 -1.82 -8.89 12.13
N THR A 109 -2.92 -9.23 11.47
CA THR A 109 -3.82 -8.29 10.78
C THR A 109 -4.16 -7.06 11.63
N TRP A 110 -4.45 -7.28 12.92
CA TRP A 110 -4.81 -6.22 13.85
C TRP A 110 -3.65 -5.26 14.13
N VAL A 111 -2.41 -5.77 14.17
CA VAL A 111 -1.22 -4.92 14.34
C VAL A 111 -1.03 -4.04 13.11
N HIS A 112 -1.20 -4.58 11.90
CA HIS A 112 -1.10 -3.76 10.68
C HIS A 112 -2.16 -2.65 10.65
N ILE A 113 -3.40 -2.97 11.03
CA ILE A 113 -4.48 -1.97 11.12
C ILE A 113 -4.14 -0.90 12.17
N ALA A 114 -3.70 -1.31 13.36
CA ALA A 114 -3.37 -0.38 14.44
C ALA A 114 -2.23 0.58 14.07
N VAL A 115 -1.16 0.08 13.44
CA VAL A 115 -0.05 0.91 12.96
C VAL A 115 -0.53 1.91 11.91
N LEU A 116 -1.37 1.49 10.97
CA LEU A 116 -1.90 2.37 9.93
C LEU A 116 -2.84 3.45 10.47
N LEU A 117 -3.64 3.11 11.48
CA LEU A 117 -4.46 4.10 12.19
C LEU A 117 -3.59 5.11 12.94
N ALA A 118 -2.50 4.66 13.58
CA ALA A 118 -1.55 5.53 14.26
C ALA A 118 -0.82 6.49 13.29
N VAL A 119 -0.63 6.10 12.02
CA VAL A 119 -0.06 6.99 10.98
C VAL A 119 -1.09 8.00 10.47
N THR A 120 -2.38 7.75 10.64
CA THR A 120 -3.46 8.58 10.10
C THR A 120 -3.84 9.76 11.02
N GLY A 121 -3.68 9.63 12.34
CA GLY A 121 -4.06 10.64 13.34
C GLY A 121 -2.88 11.31 14.02
#